data_AF-A0A6I0EY36-F1
#
_entry.id   AF-A0A6I0EY36-F1
#
_cell.length_a   1.000
_cell.length_b   1.000
_cell.length_c   1.000
_cell.angle_alpha   90.00
_cell.angle_beta   90.00
_cell.angle_gamma   90.00
#
_symmetry.space_group_name_H-M   'P 1'
#
loop_
_entity.id
_entity.type
_entity.pdbx_description
1 polymer ?
#
loop_
_entity_poly.entity_id
_entity_poly.type
_entity_poly.pdbx_seq_one_letter_code
_entity_poly.pdbx_strand_id
1 'polypeptide(L)'
;MMSTKDALYSFAEHIQKEHPYYLRRPHSFPEEWHNLKFTFLGHGDYMVVFRYRDLAIKIPKNSDYPLEKDKERLLALKPWTSYEKYVAHSSNWIATRFIQGERLDKLWEEDRLVLTDEAILHLEFDLRHSMITTAYLPWDVEFFNLIKTPQGQLKLIDTGEFLNRKELPIHEQREAFQASLSRINKSILQLSEHVNRSIP
;
A
#
# COMPACT_ATOMS: atom_id res chain seq x y z
N MET A 1 3.61 32.46 -3.72
CA MET A 1 3.81 31.28 -2.85
C MET A 1 3.26 30.09 -3.62
N MET A 2 4.08 29.09 -3.94
CA MET A 2 3.63 27.90 -4.68
C MET A 2 2.64 27.11 -3.82
N SER A 3 1.52 26.65 -4.39
CA SER A 3 0.58 25.83 -3.63
C SER A 3 1.16 24.43 -3.38
N THR A 4 0.69 23.73 -2.33
CA THR A 4 1.08 22.33 -2.09
C THR A 4 0.78 21.45 -3.31
N LYS A 5 -0.31 21.72 -4.02
CA LYS A 5 -0.69 20.95 -5.21
C LYS A 5 0.32 21.14 -6.34
N ASP A 6 0.75 22.37 -6.58
CA ASP A 6 1.73 22.68 -7.62
C ASP A 6 3.11 22.09 -7.27
N ALA A 7 3.48 22.14 -5.99
CA ALA A 7 4.69 21.51 -5.47
C ALA A 7 4.69 20.00 -5.73
N LEU A 8 3.60 19.31 -5.40
CA LEU A 8 3.44 17.87 -5.63
C LEU A 8 3.43 17.53 -7.13
N TYR A 9 2.80 18.35 -7.96
CA TYR A 9 2.74 18.12 -9.40
C TYR A 9 4.11 18.24 -10.05
N SER A 10 4.82 19.34 -9.81
CA SER A 10 6.18 19.57 -10.34
C SER A 10 7.15 18.51 -9.84
N PHE A 11 7.02 18.12 -8.57
CA PHE A 11 7.78 17.02 -7.99
C PHE A 11 7.53 15.70 -8.72
N ALA A 12 6.26 15.33 -8.95
CA ALA A 12 5.91 14.11 -9.63
C ALA A 12 6.42 14.06 -11.07
N GLU A 13 6.36 15.18 -11.82
CA GLU A 13 6.94 15.28 -13.16
C GLU A 13 8.46 15.06 -13.16
N HIS A 14 9.16 15.64 -12.18
CA HIS A 14 10.60 15.45 -12.01
C HIS A 14 10.94 13.98 -11.76
N ILE A 15 10.23 13.35 -10.81
CA ILE A 15 10.42 11.93 -10.49
C ILE A 15 10.12 11.04 -11.69
N GLN A 16 9.06 11.29 -12.46
CA GLN A 16 8.76 10.47 -13.64
C GLN A 16 9.90 10.47 -14.67
N LYS A 17 10.57 11.60 -14.87
CA LYS A 17 11.72 11.73 -15.79
C LYS A 17 12.98 11.05 -15.25
N GLU A 18 13.23 11.18 -13.96
CA GLU A 18 14.52 10.86 -13.34
C GLU A 18 14.48 9.59 -12.46
N HIS A 19 13.35 8.89 -12.35
CA HIS A 19 13.22 7.74 -11.47
C HIS A 19 14.29 6.65 -11.66
N PRO A 20 14.79 6.32 -12.88
CA PRO A 20 15.83 5.30 -13.02
C PRO A 20 17.12 5.64 -12.27
N TYR A 21 17.41 6.94 -12.13
CA TYR A 21 18.56 7.44 -11.37
C TYR A 21 18.32 7.30 -9.86
N TYR A 22 17.15 7.71 -9.37
CA TYR A 22 16.83 7.65 -7.93
C TYR A 22 16.64 6.23 -7.39
N LEU A 23 16.23 5.27 -8.22
CA LEU A 23 16.22 3.86 -7.85
C LEU A 23 17.61 3.34 -7.45
N ARG A 24 18.67 3.86 -8.09
CA ARG A 24 20.06 3.44 -7.82
C ARG A 24 20.72 4.27 -6.72
N ARG A 25 20.24 5.49 -6.49
CA ARG A 25 20.80 6.43 -5.52
C ARG A 25 19.68 7.22 -4.82
N PRO A 26 18.98 6.61 -3.85
CA PRO A 26 17.87 7.27 -3.15
C PRO A 26 18.28 8.54 -2.41
N HIS A 27 19.55 8.63 -2.00
CA HIS A 27 20.13 9.77 -1.28
C HIS A 27 20.62 10.90 -2.21
N SER A 28 20.70 10.69 -3.53
CA SER A 28 21.15 11.74 -4.47
C SER A 28 20.00 12.65 -4.92
N PHE A 29 19.04 12.85 -4.03
CA PHE A 29 17.88 13.67 -4.28
C PHE A 29 18.28 15.15 -4.35
N PRO A 30 17.74 15.94 -5.29
CA PRO A 30 18.05 17.37 -5.33
C PRO A 30 17.68 18.06 -4.01
N GLU A 31 18.57 18.92 -3.53
CA GLU A 31 18.46 19.60 -2.23
C GLU A 31 17.15 20.40 -2.08
N GLU A 32 16.64 20.94 -3.20
CA GLU A 32 15.35 21.65 -3.25
C GLU A 32 14.18 20.79 -2.73
N TRP A 33 14.15 19.50 -3.04
CA TRP A 33 13.08 18.61 -2.61
C TRP A 33 13.27 18.13 -1.17
N HIS A 34 14.51 18.02 -0.72
CA HIS A 34 14.82 17.82 0.70
C HIS A 34 14.36 19.00 1.56
N ASN A 35 14.56 20.23 1.08
CA ASN A 35 14.07 21.43 1.75
C ASN A 35 12.54 21.47 1.84
N LEU A 36 11.85 20.85 0.88
CA LEU A 36 10.40 20.64 0.90
C LEU A 36 9.96 19.43 1.75
N LYS A 37 10.89 18.74 2.41
CA LYS A 37 10.67 17.60 3.32
C LYS A 37 10.07 16.36 2.64
N PHE A 38 10.40 16.13 1.37
CA PHE A 38 10.15 14.83 0.75
C PHE A 38 11.18 13.80 1.25
N THR A 39 10.71 12.62 1.63
CA THR A 39 11.56 11.50 2.05
C THR A 39 11.21 10.28 1.22
N PHE A 40 12.18 9.70 0.52
CA PHE A 40 11.98 8.45 -0.21
C PHE A 40 11.62 7.32 0.76
N LEU A 41 10.57 6.57 0.46
CA LEU A 41 10.12 5.42 1.27
C LEU A 41 10.39 4.07 0.60
N GLY A 42 10.36 4.04 -0.74
CA GLY A 42 10.55 2.81 -1.50
C GLY A 42 9.96 2.92 -2.90
N HIS A 43 9.99 1.80 -3.62
CA HIS A 43 9.33 1.66 -4.92
C HIS A 43 8.76 0.25 -5.05
N GLY A 44 7.60 0.13 -5.70
CA GLY A 44 7.06 -1.14 -6.19
C GLY A 44 7.39 -1.31 -7.67
N ASP A 45 6.62 -2.16 -8.35
CA ASP A 45 6.79 -2.36 -9.79
C ASP A 45 6.33 -1.14 -10.59
N TYR A 46 5.20 -0.54 -10.21
CA TYR A 46 4.59 0.56 -10.96
C TYR A 46 4.85 1.95 -10.40
N MET A 47 5.16 2.06 -9.10
CA MET A 47 5.21 3.36 -8.42
C MET A 47 6.46 3.56 -7.59
N VAL A 48 6.85 4.82 -7.45
CA VAL A 48 7.81 5.30 -6.47
C VAL A 48 7.05 6.00 -5.35
N VAL A 49 7.44 5.76 -4.10
CA VAL A 49 6.70 6.24 -2.92
C VAL A 49 7.57 7.16 -2.08
N PHE A 50 7.01 8.32 -1.75
CA PHE A 50 7.63 9.33 -0.89
C PHE A 50 6.73 9.67 0.28
N ARG A 51 7.32 10.03 1.41
CA ARG A 51 6.64 10.72 2.49
C ARG A 51 6.67 12.22 2.21
N TYR A 52 5.53 12.87 2.40
CA TYR A 52 5.41 14.32 2.49
C TYR A 52 4.50 14.66 3.67
N ARG A 53 5.07 15.15 4.76
CA ARG A 53 4.35 15.39 6.04
C ARG A 53 3.70 14.11 6.58
N ASP A 54 2.37 14.06 6.64
CA ASP A 54 1.52 12.95 7.05
C ASP A 54 0.94 12.17 5.85
N LEU A 55 1.46 12.41 4.64
CA LEU A 55 1.03 11.77 3.41
C LEU A 55 2.09 10.80 2.87
N ALA A 56 1.64 9.70 2.30
CA ALA A 56 2.39 8.88 1.36
C ALA A 56 1.99 9.30 -0.05
N ILE A 57 2.94 9.87 -0.79
CA ILE A 57 2.79 10.29 -2.18
C ILE A 57 3.33 9.17 -3.05
N LYS A 58 2.46 8.56 -3.85
CA LYS A 58 2.84 7.55 -4.84
C LYS A 58 2.82 8.15 -6.23
N ILE A 59 3.92 7.99 -6.94
CA ILE A 59 4.17 8.57 -8.25
C ILE A 59 4.39 7.39 -9.22
N PRO A 60 3.57 7.24 -10.26
CA PRO A 60 3.78 6.21 -11.26
C PRO A 60 5.11 6.39 -11.98
N LYS A 61 5.80 5.29 -12.27
CA LYS A 61 7.02 5.29 -13.11
C LYS A 61 6.71 5.63 -14.56
N ASN A 62 5.53 5.24 -15.04
CA ASN A 62 5.04 5.52 -16.39
C ASN A 62 3.90 6.55 -16.35
N SER A 63 3.91 7.50 -17.28
CA SER A 63 2.94 8.61 -17.32
C SER A 63 1.51 8.20 -17.68
N ASP A 64 1.34 7.04 -18.30
CA ASP A 64 0.05 6.47 -18.74
C ASP A 64 -0.61 5.58 -17.68
N TYR A 65 -0.01 5.47 -16.48
CA TYR A 65 -0.57 4.65 -15.41
C TYR A 65 -1.97 5.13 -14.99
N PRO A 66 -2.96 4.23 -14.87
CA PRO A 66 -4.36 4.61 -14.67
C PRO A 66 -4.68 4.95 -13.20
N LEU A 67 -4.22 6.11 -12.71
CA LEU A 67 -4.43 6.56 -11.32
C LEU A 67 -5.90 6.65 -10.88
N GLU A 68 -6.85 6.83 -11.81
CA GLU A 68 -8.28 6.81 -11.49
C GLU A 68 -8.73 5.44 -10.98
N LYS A 69 -8.16 4.33 -11.47
CA LYS A 69 -8.45 2.98 -10.95
C LYS A 69 -8.00 2.85 -9.50
N ASP A 70 -6.83 3.38 -9.16
CA ASP A 70 -6.32 3.38 -7.78
C ASP A 70 -7.21 4.18 -6.85
N LYS A 71 -7.63 5.37 -7.28
CA LYS A 71 -8.55 6.22 -6.52
C LYS A 71 -9.88 5.50 -6.28
N GLU A 72 -10.50 4.93 -7.31
CA GLU A 72 -11.76 4.19 -7.17
C GLU A 72 -11.63 3.03 -6.19
N ARG A 73 -10.55 2.26 -6.31
CA ARG A 73 -10.23 1.15 -5.40
C ARG A 73 -10.04 1.62 -3.95
N LEU A 74 -9.20 2.62 -3.73
CA LEU A 74 -8.93 3.14 -2.38
C LEU A 74 -10.17 3.78 -1.74
N LEU A 75 -11.05 4.40 -2.53
CA LEU A 75 -12.32 4.91 -2.05
C LEU A 75 -13.27 3.77 -1.65
N ALA A 76 -13.35 2.69 -2.43
CA ALA A 76 -14.15 1.52 -2.09
C ALA A 76 -13.64 0.82 -0.81
N LEU A 77 -12.32 0.82 -0.58
CA LEU A 77 -11.70 0.22 0.59
C LEU A 77 -11.68 1.15 1.83
N LYS A 78 -12.13 2.41 1.69
CA LYS A 78 -12.12 3.43 2.76
C LYS A 78 -12.77 2.98 4.08
N PRO A 79 -13.89 2.22 4.11
CA PRO A 79 -14.51 1.81 5.38
C PRO A 79 -13.63 0.88 6.24
N TRP A 80 -12.75 0.10 5.62
CA TRP A 80 -12.02 -1.00 6.26
C TRP A 80 -10.68 -0.52 6.80
N THR A 81 -10.44 -0.60 8.11
CA THR A 81 -9.32 0.13 8.73
C THR A 81 -7.94 -0.41 8.34
N SER A 82 -7.86 -1.66 7.87
CA SER A 82 -6.62 -2.34 7.50
C SER A 82 -6.02 -1.87 6.17
N TYR A 83 -6.65 -0.96 5.44
CA TYR A 83 -6.11 -0.41 4.19
C TYR A 83 -5.64 1.04 4.36
N GLU A 84 -4.70 1.43 3.50
CA GLU A 84 -4.33 2.83 3.33
C GLU A 84 -5.54 3.70 2.94
N LYS A 85 -5.50 4.98 3.32
CA LYS A 85 -6.63 5.90 3.17
C LYS A 85 -6.34 6.93 2.10
N TYR A 86 -7.13 6.90 1.03
CA TYR A 86 -7.12 7.94 0.00
C TYR A 86 -7.30 9.35 0.60
N VAL A 87 -6.49 10.28 0.13
CA VAL A 87 -6.57 11.71 0.48
C VAL A 87 -6.88 12.53 -0.76
N ALA A 88 -6.01 12.46 -1.77
CA ALA A 88 -6.10 13.24 -2.99
C ALA A 88 -5.31 12.57 -4.12
N HIS A 89 -5.49 13.01 -5.36
CA HIS A 89 -4.63 12.65 -6.48
C HIS A 89 -4.61 13.77 -7.52
N SER A 90 -3.69 13.67 -8.46
CA SER A 90 -3.66 14.42 -9.72
C SER A 90 -3.39 13.45 -10.87
N SER A 91 -3.07 13.96 -12.06
CA SER A 91 -2.83 13.12 -13.24
C SER A 91 -1.54 12.30 -13.15
N ASN A 92 -0.62 12.63 -12.23
CA ASN A 92 0.70 12.01 -12.12
C ASN A 92 1.10 11.63 -10.69
N TRP A 93 0.21 11.73 -9.70
CA TRP A 93 0.45 11.23 -8.35
C TRP A 93 -0.86 10.92 -7.62
N ILE A 94 -0.78 10.03 -6.64
CA ILE A 94 -1.85 9.76 -5.67
C ILE A 94 -1.31 9.84 -4.25
N ALA A 95 -2.07 10.48 -3.36
CA ALA A 95 -1.74 10.65 -1.96
C ALA A 95 -2.67 9.82 -1.08
N THR A 96 -2.06 9.05 -0.19
CA THR A 96 -2.75 8.36 0.90
C THR A 96 -2.23 8.87 2.24
N ARG A 97 -2.96 8.60 3.33
CA ARG A 97 -2.45 8.85 4.68
C ARG A 97 -1.22 7.99 4.91
N PHE A 98 -0.14 8.60 5.38
CA PHE A 98 1.06 7.88 5.75
C PHE A 98 0.78 6.96 6.93
N ILE A 99 1.05 5.66 6.76
CA ILE A 99 0.96 4.68 7.83
C ILE A 99 2.31 4.65 8.54
N GLN A 100 2.30 5.10 9.80
CA GLN A 100 3.47 4.95 10.66
C GLN A 100 3.61 3.49 11.09
N GLY A 101 4.80 2.92 10.93
CA GLY A 101 5.10 1.55 11.30
C GLY A 101 6.28 1.01 10.51
N GLU A 102 6.49 -0.29 10.65
CA GLU A 102 7.56 -1.03 9.97
C GLU A 102 6.95 -2.15 9.13
N ARG A 103 7.55 -2.44 7.97
CA ARG A 103 7.09 -3.54 7.11
C ARG A 103 7.36 -4.90 7.76
N LEU A 104 6.45 -5.85 7.58
CA LEU A 104 6.57 -7.16 8.25
C LEU A 104 7.76 -7.97 7.75
N ASP A 105 8.12 -7.89 6.46
CA ASP A 105 9.29 -8.58 5.93
C ASP A 105 10.58 -8.11 6.60
N LYS A 106 10.70 -6.80 6.88
CA LYS A 106 11.86 -6.24 7.60
C LYS A 106 11.89 -6.67 9.06
N LEU A 107 10.75 -6.63 9.73
CA LEU A 107 10.64 -7.12 11.10
C LEU A 107 10.96 -8.62 11.20
N TRP A 108 10.57 -9.41 10.20
CA TRP A 108 10.90 -10.83 10.12
C TRP A 108 12.40 -11.05 9.92
N GLU A 109 13.00 -10.41 8.91
CA GLU A 109 14.43 -10.54 8.59
C GLU A 109 15.34 -10.23 9.80
N GLU A 110 14.87 -9.33 10.67
CA GLU A 110 15.57 -8.89 11.88
C GLU A 110 15.17 -9.65 13.16
N ASP A 111 14.33 -10.68 13.07
CA ASP A 111 13.79 -11.46 14.21
C ASP A 111 13.09 -10.59 15.28
N ARG A 112 12.42 -9.52 14.82
CA ARG A 112 11.66 -8.56 15.65
C ARG A 112 10.14 -8.66 15.44
N LEU A 113 9.68 -9.58 14.59
CA LEU A 113 8.28 -9.71 14.27
C LEU A 113 7.50 -10.34 15.43
N VAL A 114 6.75 -9.51 16.15
CA VAL A 114 5.85 -9.91 17.22
C VAL A 114 4.43 -9.50 16.86
N LEU A 115 3.52 -10.48 16.73
CA LEU A 115 2.11 -10.27 16.39
C LEU A 115 1.19 -10.76 17.50
N THR A 116 -0.02 -10.20 17.52
CA THR A 116 -1.13 -10.61 18.40
C THR A 116 -2.26 -11.22 17.57
N ASP A 117 -2.98 -12.18 18.11
CA ASP A 117 -4.18 -12.76 17.47
C ASP A 117 -5.19 -11.69 17.05
N GLU A 118 -5.42 -10.67 17.89
CA GLU A 118 -6.36 -9.58 17.59
C GLU A 118 -6.03 -8.84 16.29
N ALA A 119 -4.76 -8.49 16.10
CA ALA A 119 -4.30 -7.80 14.90
C ALA A 119 -4.46 -8.65 13.63
N ILE A 120 -4.24 -9.96 13.73
CA ILE A 120 -4.40 -10.91 12.62
C ILE A 120 -5.88 -11.10 12.29
N LEU A 121 -6.71 -11.35 13.29
CA LEU A 121 -8.16 -11.54 13.13
C LEU A 121 -8.83 -10.28 12.56
N HIS A 122 -8.37 -9.10 12.96
CA HIS A 122 -8.89 -7.84 12.42
C HIS A 122 -8.49 -7.63 10.95
N LEU A 123 -7.23 -7.94 10.59
CA LEU A 123 -6.79 -7.92 9.19
C LEU A 123 -7.61 -8.92 8.35
N GLU A 124 -7.76 -10.14 8.84
CA GLU A 124 -8.56 -11.18 8.17
C GLU A 124 -10.00 -10.74 7.96
N PHE A 125 -10.62 -10.18 9.00
CA PHE A 125 -11.98 -9.64 8.95
C PHE A 125 -12.10 -8.60 7.84
N ASP A 126 -11.23 -7.59 7.83
CA ASP A 126 -11.24 -6.51 6.83
C ASP A 126 -11.01 -7.06 5.40
N LEU A 127 -10.06 -7.99 5.21
CA LEU A 127 -9.77 -8.61 3.91
C LEU A 127 -10.96 -9.39 3.36
N ARG A 128 -11.59 -10.25 4.19
CA ARG A 128 -12.74 -11.07 3.78
C ARG A 128 -14.00 -10.24 3.55
N HIS A 129 -14.26 -9.26 4.41
CA HIS A 129 -15.48 -8.47 4.28
C HIS A 129 -15.38 -7.46 3.14
N SER A 130 -14.20 -6.89 2.88
CA SER A 130 -14.01 -6.01 1.74
C SER A 130 -14.20 -6.72 0.39
N MET A 131 -13.71 -7.96 0.23
CA MET A 131 -13.91 -8.74 -1.02
C MET A 131 -15.36 -9.18 -1.24
N ILE A 132 -16.15 -9.29 -0.17
CA ILE A 132 -17.59 -9.56 -0.26
C ILE A 132 -18.34 -8.30 -0.68
N THR A 133 -18.07 -7.17 -0.01
CA THR A 133 -18.82 -5.91 -0.12
C THR A 133 -18.40 -5.03 -1.29
N THR A 134 -17.20 -5.21 -1.81
CA THR A 134 -16.68 -4.44 -2.95
C THR A 134 -16.49 -5.34 -4.17
N ALA A 135 -16.08 -4.76 -5.30
CA ALA A 135 -15.67 -5.53 -6.47
C ALA A 135 -14.18 -5.94 -6.44
N TYR A 136 -13.42 -5.45 -5.48
CA TYR A 136 -11.98 -5.60 -5.45
C TYR A 136 -11.57 -6.83 -4.65
N LEU A 137 -10.70 -7.64 -5.26
CA LEU A 137 -10.20 -8.88 -4.70
C LEU A 137 -8.71 -8.73 -4.38
N PRO A 138 -8.27 -9.00 -3.13
CA PRO A 138 -6.86 -8.98 -2.79
C PRO A 138 -6.07 -10.02 -3.59
N TRP A 139 -5.07 -9.58 -4.34
CA TRP A 139 -4.27 -10.46 -5.20
C TRP A 139 -2.81 -10.59 -4.77
N ASP A 140 -2.33 -9.65 -3.95
CA ASP A 140 -0.95 -9.56 -3.48
C ASP A 140 -0.90 -9.25 -1.97
N VAL A 141 -1.27 -10.24 -1.15
CA VAL A 141 -1.29 -10.15 0.32
C VAL A 141 0.00 -10.74 0.87
N GLU A 142 1.10 -10.01 0.72
CA GLU A 142 2.44 -10.46 1.08
C GLU A 142 3.01 -9.64 2.25
N PHE A 143 4.03 -10.18 2.93
CA PHE A 143 4.61 -9.56 4.14
C PHE A 143 5.24 -8.19 3.84
N PHE A 144 5.79 -8.00 2.64
CA PHE A 144 6.34 -6.72 2.19
C PHE A 144 5.28 -5.64 1.92
N ASN A 145 4.02 -6.05 1.76
CA ASN A 145 2.86 -5.16 1.61
C ASN A 145 2.14 -4.93 2.94
N LEU A 146 2.61 -5.50 4.06
CA LEU A 146 2.01 -5.30 5.38
C LEU A 146 2.90 -4.44 6.25
N ILE A 147 2.30 -3.45 6.92
CA ILE A 147 2.94 -2.62 7.94
C ILE A 147 2.36 -2.96 9.31
N LYS A 148 3.23 -3.19 10.30
CA LYS A 148 2.85 -3.18 11.71
C LYS A 148 2.98 -1.77 12.26
N THR A 149 1.86 -1.22 12.71
CA THR A 149 1.82 0.09 13.39
C THR A 149 2.38 0.02 14.81
N PRO A 150 2.78 1.15 15.42
CA PRO A 150 3.16 1.20 16.83
C PRO A 150 2.07 0.68 17.78
N GLN A 151 0.80 0.83 17.40
CA GLN A 151 -0.36 0.32 18.15
C GLN A 151 -0.59 -1.19 17.95
N GLY A 152 0.28 -1.89 17.22
CA GLY A 152 0.16 -3.33 16.97
C GLY A 152 -0.81 -3.72 15.85
N GLN A 153 -1.51 -2.76 15.23
CA GLN A 153 -2.40 -3.03 14.10
C GLN A 153 -1.60 -3.36 12.83
N LEU A 154 -2.14 -4.24 12.00
CA LEU A 154 -1.64 -4.52 10.66
C LEU A 154 -2.37 -3.67 9.62
N LYS A 155 -1.61 -3.08 8.68
CA LYS A 155 -2.13 -2.32 7.56
C LYS A 155 -1.54 -2.85 6.25
N LEU A 156 -2.40 -3.18 5.30
CA LEU A 156 -2.02 -3.48 3.93
C LEU A 156 -1.78 -2.16 3.17
N ILE A 157 -0.55 -2.03 2.68
CA ILE A 157 -0.13 -1.04 1.70
C ILE A 157 -0.05 -1.70 0.33
N ASP A 158 -0.13 -0.88 -0.71
CA ASP A 158 -0.07 -1.33 -2.09
C ASP A 158 -1.26 -2.23 -2.48
N THR A 159 -2.34 -1.56 -2.87
CA THR A 159 -3.49 -2.27 -3.47
C THR A 159 -3.33 -2.46 -4.97
N GLY A 160 -2.18 -2.12 -5.56
CA GLY A 160 -1.90 -2.10 -7.00
C GLY A 160 -2.44 -3.30 -7.77
N GLU A 161 -2.17 -4.48 -7.23
CA GLU A 161 -2.50 -5.79 -7.81
C GLU A 161 -3.94 -6.25 -7.55
N PHE A 162 -4.75 -5.51 -6.79
CA PHE A 162 -6.12 -5.94 -6.50
C PHE A 162 -6.94 -6.01 -7.78
N LEU A 163 -7.54 -7.17 -7.99
CA LEU A 163 -8.33 -7.47 -9.17
C LEU A 163 -9.76 -6.94 -9.00
N ASN A 164 -10.24 -6.17 -9.98
CA ASN A 164 -11.65 -5.78 -10.03
C ASN A 164 -12.47 -6.90 -10.68
N ARG A 165 -13.19 -7.69 -9.89
CA ARG A 165 -13.95 -8.85 -10.42
C ARG A 165 -15.02 -8.47 -11.44
N LYS A 166 -15.51 -7.23 -11.43
CA LYS A 166 -16.50 -6.77 -12.43
C LYS A 166 -15.90 -6.60 -13.82
N GLU A 167 -14.58 -6.54 -13.93
CA GLU A 167 -13.86 -6.50 -15.22
C GLU A 167 -13.66 -7.91 -15.81
N LEU A 168 -14.00 -8.96 -15.07
CA LEU A 168 -13.87 -10.35 -15.51
C LEU A 168 -15.18 -10.92 -16.08
N PRO A 169 -15.09 -11.87 -17.03
CA PRO A 169 -16.22 -12.71 -17.42
C PRO A 169 -16.88 -13.38 -16.21
N ILE A 170 -18.22 -13.52 -16.23
CA ILE A 170 -19.01 -14.04 -15.10
C ILE A 170 -18.49 -15.39 -14.58
N HIS A 171 -18.06 -16.28 -15.48
CA HIS A 171 -17.56 -17.61 -15.11
C HIS A 171 -16.22 -17.54 -14.36
N GLU A 172 -15.35 -16.58 -14.68
CA GLU A 172 -14.05 -16.40 -14.02
C GLU A 172 -14.16 -15.69 -12.66
N GLN A 173 -15.24 -14.94 -12.42
CA GLN A 173 -15.41 -14.19 -11.16
C GLN A 173 -15.40 -15.09 -9.94
N ARG A 174 -15.99 -16.29 -10.03
CA ARG A 174 -16.00 -17.26 -8.93
C ARG A 174 -14.60 -17.80 -8.66
N GLU A 175 -13.85 -18.11 -9.71
CA GLU A 175 -12.49 -18.63 -9.61
C GLU A 175 -11.54 -17.59 -9.02
N ALA A 176 -11.61 -16.34 -9.50
CA ALA A 176 -10.85 -15.22 -8.95
C ALA A 176 -11.14 -14.98 -7.46
N PHE A 177 -12.42 -15.07 -7.05
CA PHE A 177 -12.81 -14.96 -5.65
C PHE A 177 -12.17 -16.07 -4.79
N GLN A 178 -12.24 -17.32 -5.23
CA GLN A 178 -11.63 -18.45 -4.51
C GLN A 178 -10.10 -18.35 -4.46
N ALA A 179 -9.47 -17.90 -5.55
CA ALA A 179 -8.04 -17.70 -5.61
C ALA A 179 -7.56 -16.60 -4.65
N SER A 180 -8.36 -15.54 -4.47
CA SER A 180 -8.07 -14.47 -3.51
C SER A 180 -8.29 -14.96 -2.07
N LEU A 181 -9.34 -15.75 -1.83
CA LEU A 181 -9.60 -16.38 -0.54
C LEU A 181 -8.45 -17.30 -0.12
N SER A 182 -7.93 -18.10 -1.05
CA SER A 182 -6.78 -18.98 -0.81
C SER A 182 -5.52 -18.20 -0.44
N ARG A 183 -5.25 -17.07 -1.12
CA ARG A 183 -4.14 -16.17 -0.76
C ARG A 183 -4.30 -15.62 0.65
N ILE A 184 -5.48 -15.08 0.97
CA ILE A 184 -5.78 -14.58 2.33
C ILE A 184 -5.52 -15.69 3.36
N ASN A 185 -6.06 -16.91 3.16
CA ASN A 185 -5.86 -18.02 4.08
C ASN A 185 -4.37 -18.36 4.28
N LYS A 186 -3.59 -18.37 3.18
CA LYS A 186 -2.14 -18.61 3.24
C LYS A 186 -1.44 -17.53 4.06
N SER A 187 -1.72 -16.25 3.80
CA SER A 187 -1.09 -15.14 4.52
C SER A 187 -1.48 -15.14 6.00
N ILE A 188 -2.75 -15.40 6.33
CA ILE A 188 -3.21 -15.48 7.73
C ILE A 188 -2.53 -16.65 8.46
N LEU A 189 -2.38 -17.81 7.81
CA LEU A 189 -1.67 -18.96 8.39
C LEU A 189 -0.21 -18.59 8.70
N GLN A 190 0.49 -17.99 7.74
CA GLN A 190 1.87 -17.53 7.93
C GLN A 190 1.98 -16.49 9.05
N LEU A 191 1.04 -15.54 9.15
CA LEU A 191 1.05 -14.57 10.25
C LEU A 191 0.81 -15.24 11.62
N SER A 192 -0.04 -16.27 11.65
CA SER A 192 -0.38 -17.01 12.87
C SER A 192 0.79 -17.78 13.44
N GLU A 193 1.73 -18.22 12.60
CA GLU A 193 2.99 -18.85 13.03
C GLU A 193 3.89 -17.90 13.84
N HIS A 194 3.67 -16.59 13.73
CA HIS A 194 4.45 -15.53 14.39
C HIS A 194 3.69 -14.84 15.54
N VAL A 195 2.60 -15.45 15.99
CA VAL A 195 1.89 -14.98 17.18
C VAL A 195 2.74 -15.29 18.40
N ASN A 196 3.05 -14.26 19.18
CA ASN A 196 3.57 -14.48 20.50
C ASN A 196 2.40 -14.95 21.36
N ARG A 197 2.41 -16.23 21.75
CA ARG A 197 1.43 -16.73 22.71
C ARG A 197 1.67 -15.96 24.00
N SER A 198 0.77 -15.03 24.32
CA SER A 198 0.67 -14.48 25.66
C SER A 198 0.43 -15.67 26.59
N ILE A 199 1.48 -16.20 27.20
CA ILE A 199 1.35 -17.20 28.26
C ILE A 199 0.63 -16.46 29.40
N PRO A 200 -0.57 -16.92 29.83
CA PRO A 200 -1.22 -16.40 31.02
C PRO A 200 -0.38 -16.62 32.27
#